data_AF-A0A726Y299-F1
#
_entry.id   AF-A0A726Y299-F1
#
_cell.length_a   1.000
_cell.length_b   1.000
_cell.length_c   1.000
_cell.angle_alpha   90.00
_cell.angle_beta   90.00
_cell.angle_gamma   90.00
#
_symmetry.space_group_name_H-M   'P 1'
#
loop_
_entity.id
_entity.type
_entity.pdbx_description
1 polymer ?
#
loop_
_entity_poly.entity_id
_entity_poly.type
_entity_poly.pdbx_seq_one_letter_code
_entity_poly.pdbx_strand_id
1 'polypeptide(L)'
;MAQRQKNTERSFQMAEDEFGHKKEVDQRNFDYQRDRDQVGDERWGKEFGLKALDTKTRLGVAQQQQSMQKEAHDFRMNNARYEKMIQQYEPQIKMAQQAIQAGDYEAARKIMADVPDDVPLARLLRDPMFAQSTVTAGQKLYGIMSSEDVRKNPQSAMDLINDNMKDIAPLFQPEADRAVGQVDPTTGKKIVSSRINHIGPVPDGKEDGQFSADEIAVFQQVTYDDGSVAIKPVTEHRSSDSRDNVKRINIPQLLKGASERVVQGHNYLKYLQQPQGLSQADIDKGAIKVATEATKDGKDVAAALDSYKAGFGDPVAKERLQLAQVTEAAKGWAGDDPAKQKFMQGAINQAPQLFLPGNEREREIYYQNFVESENQKQKARREASGSSTANALRDIRTRDLMQHQTLGSD
;
A
#
# COMPACT_ATOMS: atom_id res chain seq x y z
N MET A 1 90.62 -99.12 2.85
CA MET A 1 89.17 -98.92 3.07
C MET A 1 88.86 -97.79 4.05
N ALA A 2 89.61 -97.60 5.15
CA ALA A 2 89.37 -96.55 6.15
C ALA A 2 89.36 -95.08 5.62
N GLN A 3 90.17 -94.75 4.60
CA GLN A 3 90.19 -93.39 4.03
C GLN A 3 88.92 -93.04 3.25
N ARG A 4 88.25 -94.03 2.63
CA ARG A 4 87.01 -93.81 1.88
C ARG A 4 85.82 -93.54 2.80
N GLN A 5 85.71 -94.27 3.92
CA GLN A 5 84.66 -94.04 4.92
C GLN A 5 84.73 -92.64 5.53
N LYS A 6 85.94 -92.17 5.91
CA LYS A 6 86.13 -90.80 6.41
C LYS A 6 85.73 -89.73 5.39
N ASN A 7 85.99 -89.96 4.10
CA ASN A 7 85.58 -89.03 3.05
C ASN A 7 84.07 -89.02 2.85
N THR A 8 83.39 -90.17 2.98
CA THR A 8 81.94 -90.28 2.90
C THR A 8 81.24 -89.62 4.09
N GLU A 9 81.73 -89.85 5.32
CA GLU A 9 81.23 -89.16 6.52
C GLU A 9 81.41 -87.65 6.42
N ARG A 10 82.57 -87.18 5.94
CA ARG A 10 82.81 -85.75 5.74
C ARG A 10 81.90 -85.14 4.67
N SER A 11 81.62 -85.88 3.59
CA SER A 11 80.66 -85.43 2.57
C SER A 11 79.23 -85.40 3.09
N PHE A 12 78.86 -86.33 3.97
CA PHE A 12 77.55 -86.38 4.60
C PHE A 12 77.36 -85.22 5.58
N GLN A 13 78.36 -84.96 6.42
CA GLN A 13 78.36 -83.82 7.35
C GLN A 13 78.30 -82.48 6.63
N MET A 14 79.06 -82.31 5.54
CA MET A 14 78.95 -81.10 4.72
C MET A 14 77.56 -80.94 4.08
N ALA A 15 76.92 -82.04 3.67
CA ALA A 15 75.57 -81.99 3.10
C ALA A 15 74.50 -81.68 4.16
N GLU A 16 74.63 -82.20 5.39
CA GLU A 16 73.77 -81.85 6.52
C GLU A 16 73.92 -80.36 6.91
N ASP A 17 75.15 -79.87 6.99
CA ASP A 17 75.45 -78.45 7.28
C ASP A 17 74.89 -77.54 6.18
N GLU A 18 75.02 -77.92 4.90
CA GLU A 18 74.50 -77.15 3.77
C GLU A 18 72.95 -77.15 3.75
N PHE A 19 72.31 -78.27 4.11
CA PHE A 19 70.86 -78.36 4.26
C PHE A 19 70.35 -77.51 5.43
N GLY A 20 71.04 -77.55 6.58
CA GLY A 20 70.77 -76.71 7.73
C GLY A 20 70.87 -75.22 7.39
N HIS A 21 71.96 -74.84 6.71
CA HIS A 21 72.17 -73.46 6.28
C HIS A 21 71.09 -72.98 5.30
N LYS A 22 70.70 -73.81 4.30
CA LYS A 22 69.61 -73.47 3.36
C LYS A 22 68.28 -73.27 4.09
N LYS A 23 67.95 -74.15 5.03
CA LYS A 23 66.73 -74.04 5.83
C LYS A 23 66.70 -72.76 6.67
N GLU A 24 67.82 -72.37 7.28
CA GLU A 24 67.92 -71.11 8.04
C GLU A 24 67.82 -69.86 7.16
N VAL A 25 68.37 -69.91 5.94
CA VAL A 25 68.25 -68.81 4.97
C VAL A 25 66.81 -68.69 4.48
N ASP A 26 66.15 -69.80 4.16
CA ASP A 26 64.75 -69.83 3.72
C ASP A 26 63.82 -69.32 4.82
N GLN A 27 64.04 -69.74 6.07
CA GLN A 27 63.28 -69.27 7.22
C GLN A 27 63.46 -67.77 7.44
N ARG A 28 64.70 -67.26 7.38
CA ARG A 28 64.98 -65.81 7.50
C ARG A 28 64.33 -65.00 6.38
N ASN A 29 64.36 -65.50 5.15
CA ASN A 29 63.71 -64.85 4.01
C ASN A 29 62.19 -64.82 4.17
N PHE A 30 61.59 -65.92 4.62
CA PHE A 30 60.15 -66.00 4.89
C PHE A 30 59.73 -65.04 6.01
N ASP A 31 60.46 -65.03 7.13
CA ASP A 31 60.18 -64.12 8.24
C ASP A 31 60.37 -62.65 7.83
N TYR A 32 61.41 -62.32 7.06
CA TYR A 32 61.62 -60.97 6.50
C TYR A 32 60.47 -60.53 5.58
N GLN A 33 59.99 -61.44 4.72
CA GLN A 33 58.88 -61.17 3.82
C GLN A 33 57.59 -60.95 4.60
N ARG A 34 57.30 -61.82 5.58
CA ARG A 34 56.12 -61.70 6.46
C ARG A 34 56.12 -60.36 7.21
N ASP A 35 57.25 -59.97 7.78
CA ASP A 35 57.38 -58.71 8.52
C ASP A 35 57.20 -57.50 7.59
N ARG A 36 57.70 -57.57 6.35
CA ARG A 36 57.47 -56.54 5.33
C ARG A 36 56.01 -56.45 4.91
N ASP A 37 55.36 -57.58 4.71
CA ASP A 37 53.95 -57.65 4.32
C ASP A 37 53.07 -57.08 5.45
N GLN A 38 53.36 -57.41 6.71
CA GLN A 38 52.67 -56.85 7.88
C GLN A 38 52.82 -55.32 7.97
N VAL A 39 54.04 -54.79 7.79
CA VAL A 39 54.28 -53.34 7.77
C VAL A 39 53.58 -52.68 6.57
N GLY A 40 53.51 -53.36 5.43
CA GLY A 40 52.77 -52.95 4.24
C GLY A 40 51.28 -52.84 4.51
N ASP A 41 50.67 -53.87 5.10
CA ASP A 41 49.25 -53.93 5.45
C ASP A 41 48.87 -52.88 6.48
N GLU A 42 49.70 -52.66 7.51
CA GLU A 42 49.49 -51.59 8.49
C GLU A 42 49.53 -50.19 7.87
N ARG A 43 50.47 -49.95 6.95
CA ARG A 43 50.55 -48.68 6.21
C ARG A 43 49.33 -48.51 5.32
N TRP A 44 48.93 -49.56 4.61
CA TRP A 44 47.77 -49.55 3.73
C TRP A 44 46.47 -49.26 4.50
N GLY A 45 46.27 -49.90 5.66
CA GLY A 45 45.12 -49.65 6.53
C GLY A 45 45.08 -48.21 7.06
N LYS A 46 46.23 -47.64 7.48
CA LYS A 46 46.33 -46.24 7.92
C LYS A 46 46.05 -45.25 6.78
N GLU A 47 46.61 -45.46 5.60
CA GLU A 47 46.37 -44.61 4.43
C GLU A 47 44.91 -44.68 3.97
N PHE A 48 44.31 -45.86 3.97
CA PHE A 48 42.90 -46.04 3.63
C PHE A 48 42.00 -45.33 4.63
N GLY A 49 42.27 -45.45 5.93
CA GLY A 49 41.56 -44.74 6.99
C GLY A 49 41.66 -43.22 6.87
N LEU A 50 42.86 -42.70 6.57
CA LEU A 50 43.07 -41.26 6.33
C LEU A 50 42.34 -40.76 5.08
N LYS A 51 42.37 -41.52 3.98
CA LYS A 51 41.63 -41.19 2.74
C LYS A 51 40.12 -41.22 2.96
N ALA A 52 39.61 -42.18 3.74
CA ALA A 52 38.20 -42.25 4.09
C ALA A 52 37.76 -41.06 4.95
N LEU A 53 38.59 -40.65 5.91
CA LEU A 53 38.35 -39.49 6.77
C LEU A 53 38.38 -38.18 5.96
N ASP A 54 39.39 -38.00 5.09
CA ASP A 54 39.50 -36.84 4.20
C ASP A 54 38.31 -36.75 3.25
N THR A 55 37.91 -37.87 2.65
CA THR A 55 36.73 -37.95 1.78
C THR A 55 35.46 -37.56 2.53
N LYS A 56 35.25 -38.09 3.74
CA LYS A 56 34.10 -37.74 4.60
C LYS A 56 34.10 -36.26 4.98
N THR A 57 35.27 -35.70 5.28
CA THR A 57 35.44 -34.28 5.62
C THR A 57 35.14 -33.40 4.41
N ARG A 58 35.66 -33.73 3.22
CA ARG A 58 35.37 -33.03 1.97
C ARG A 58 33.90 -33.09 1.60
N LEU A 59 33.25 -34.24 1.75
CA LEU A 59 31.80 -34.39 1.56
C LEU A 59 31.01 -33.53 2.55
N GLY A 60 31.40 -33.50 3.83
CA GLY A 60 30.78 -32.64 4.83
C GLY A 60 30.94 -31.16 4.52
N VAL A 61 32.15 -30.71 4.15
CA VAL A 61 32.43 -29.33 3.75
C VAL A 61 31.69 -28.96 2.46
N ALA A 62 31.64 -29.86 1.48
CA ALA A 62 30.92 -29.64 0.23
C ALA A 62 29.41 -29.57 0.43
N GLN A 63 28.84 -30.45 1.29
CA GLN A 63 27.43 -30.37 1.67
C GLN A 63 27.11 -29.09 2.43
N GLN A 64 27.98 -28.68 3.35
CA GLN A 64 27.84 -27.42 4.07
C GLN A 64 27.93 -26.21 3.12
N GLN A 65 28.91 -26.19 2.21
CA GLN A 65 29.01 -25.16 1.17
C GLN A 65 27.79 -25.16 0.25
N GLN A 66 27.29 -26.32 -0.15
CA GLN A 66 26.09 -26.42 -0.97
C GLN A 66 24.86 -25.92 -0.22
N SER A 67 24.71 -26.23 1.08
CA SER A 67 23.63 -25.70 1.92
C SER A 67 23.73 -24.18 2.02
N MET A 68 24.90 -23.64 2.34
CA MET A 68 25.14 -22.20 2.40
C MET A 68 24.88 -21.51 1.05
N GLN A 69 25.27 -22.14 -0.07
CA GLN A 69 24.99 -21.62 -1.41
C GLN A 69 23.50 -21.67 -1.73
N LYS A 70 22.80 -22.73 -1.36
CA LYS A 70 21.34 -22.86 -1.54
C LYS A 70 20.62 -21.79 -0.73
N GLU A 71 20.99 -21.61 0.53
CA GLU A 71 20.44 -20.58 1.40
C GLU A 71 20.74 -19.17 0.87
N ALA A 72 21.98 -18.88 0.45
CA ALA A 72 22.36 -17.59 -0.11
C ALA A 72 21.74 -17.31 -1.50
N HIS A 73 21.39 -18.37 -2.23
CA HIS A 73 20.64 -18.29 -3.48
C HIS A 73 19.16 -18.02 -3.18
N ASP A 74 18.54 -18.82 -2.32
CA ASP A 74 17.13 -18.66 -1.91
C ASP A 74 16.88 -17.28 -1.29
N PHE A 75 17.86 -16.76 -0.53
CA PHE A 75 17.94 -15.38 -0.03
C PHE A 75 17.78 -14.31 -1.11
N ARG A 76 18.44 -14.46 -2.28
CA ARG A 76 18.36 -13.50 -3.39
C ARG A 76 17.13 -13.71 -4.28
N MET A 77 16.58 -14.92 -4.30
CA MET A 77 15.59 -15.31 -5.29
C MET A 77 14.18 -14.80 -5.00
N ASN A 78 13.80 -14.49 -3.77
CA ASN A 78 12.40 -14.14 -3.49
C ASN A 78 11.99 -12.79 -4.10
N ASN A 79 12.72 -11.70 -3.80
CA ASN A 79 12.46 -10.41 -4.44
C ASN A 79 12.67 -10.48 -5.96
N ALA A 80 13.73 -11.20 -6.41
CA ALA A 80 14.02 -11.37 -7.83
C ALA A 80 12.92 -12.12 -8.61
N ARG A 81 12.24 -13.11 -7.99
CA ARG A 81 11.11 -13.81 -8.61
C ARG A 81 9.95 -12.86 -8.89
N TYR A 82 9.58 -12.06 -7.90
CA TYR A 82 8.52 -11.07 -8.08
C TYR A 82 8.94 -9.99 -9.07
N GLU A 83 10.18 -9.49 -9.02
CA GLU A 83 10.68 -8.51 -10.00
C GLU A 83 10.63 -9.07 -11.42
N LYS A 84 11.06 -10.32 -11.61
CA LYS A 84 10.97 -11.02 -12.89
C LYS A 84 9.52 -11.19 -13.35
N MET A 85 8.60 -11.51 -12.43
CA MET A 85 7.17 -11.60 -12.73
C MET A 85 6.62 -10.24 -13.17
N ILE A 86 6.90 -9.16 -12.44
CA ILE A 86 6.47 -7.81 -12.81
C ILE A 86 7.04 -7.39 -14.16
N GLN A 87 8.33 -7.66 -14.42
CA GLN A 87 8.96 -7.40 -15.72
C GLN A 87 8.30 -8.21 -16.85
N GLN A 88 7.98 -9.48 -16.60
CA GLN A 88 7.31 -10.34 -17.58
C GLN A 88 5.92 -9.79 -17.98
N TYR A 89 5.18 -9.23 -17.02
CA TYR A 89 3.84 -8.68 -17.24
C TYR A 89 3.82 -7.16 -17.44
N GLU A 90 4.99 -6.51 -17.53
CA GLU A 90 5.10 -5.06 -17.73
C GLU A 90 4.32 -4.56 -18.97
N PRO A 91 4.35 -5.26 -20.13
CA PRO A 91 3.55 -4.86 -21.29
C PRO A 91 2.04 -4.85 -21.00
N GLN A 92 1.52 -5.91 -20.38
CA GLN A 92 0.10 -6.02 -20.01
C GLN A 92 -0.28 -4.94 -19.00
N ILE A 93 0.55 -4.71 -17.98
CA ILE A 93 0.33 -3.65 -16.98
C ILE A 93 0.23 -2.29 -17.68
N LYS A 94 1.15 -1.96 -18.59
CA LYS A 94 1.12 -0.69 -19.34
C LYS A 94 -0.12 -0.57 -20.21
N MET A 95 -0.50 -1.62 -20.95
CA MET A 95 -1.71 -1.61 -21.78
C MET A 95 -2.98 -1.45 -20.94
N ALA A 96 -3.07 -2.15 -19.80
CA ALA A 96 -4.20 -2.02 -18.88
C ALA A 96 -4.27 -0.61 -18.26
N GLN A 97 -3.13 -0.02 -17.89
CA GLN A 97 -3.06 1.36 -17.42
C GLN A 97 -3.54 2.36 -18.48
N GLN A 98 -3.18 2.17 -19.76
CA GLN A 98 -3.67 3.01 -20.86
C GLN A 98 -5.18 2.87 -21.04
N ALA A 99 -5.72 1.65 -20.98
CA ALA A 99 -7.16 1.42 -21.02
C ALA A 99 -7.89 2.10 -19.84
N ILE A 100 -7.34 2.00 -18.63
CA ILE A 100 -7.84 2.71 -17.44
C ILE A 100 -7.83 4.22 -17.63
N GLN A 101 -6.74 4.79 -18.17
CA GLN A 101 -6.65 6.22 -18.48
C GLN A 101 -7.69 6.67 -19.51
N ALA A 102 -8.04 5.79 -20.45
CA ALA A 102 -9.13 6.00 -21.41
C ALA A 102 -10.53 5.73 -20.84
N GLY A 103 -10.65 5.28 -19.58
CA GLY A 103 -11.92 4.93 -18.94
C GLY A 103 -12.51 3.58 -19.35
N ASP A 104 -11.74 2.74 -20.03
CA ASP A 104 -12.13 1.40 -20.48
C ASP A 104 -11.65 0.31 -19.50
N TYR A 105 -12.37 0.18 -18.39
CA TYR A 105 -12.07 -0.82 -17.36
C TYR A 105 -12.37 -2.25 -17.81
N GLU A 106 -13.24 -2.45 -18.80
CA GLU A 106 -13.51 -3.78 -19.35
C GLU A 106 -12.33 -4.28 -20.18
N ALA A 107 -11.77 -3.43 -21.05
CA ALA A 107 -10.53 -3.74 -21.77
C ALA A 107 -9.37 -3.97 -20.80
N ALA A 108 -9.22 -3.13 -19.77
CA ALA A 108 -8.21 -3.34 -18.74
C ALA A 108 -8.34 -4.71 -18.05
N ARG A 109 -9.57 -5.12 -17.70
CA ARG A 109 -9.86 -6.45 -17.14
C ARG A 109 -9.48 -7.58 -18.10
N LYS A 110 -9.81 -7.45 -19.38
CA LYS A 110 -9.47 -8.45 -20.42
C LYS A 110 -7.96 -8.57 -20.60
N ILE A 111 -7.24 -7.45 -20.65
CA ILE A 111 -5.77 -7.42 -20.75
C ILE A 111 -5.12 -8.12 -19.56
N MET A 112 -5.67 -7.92 -18.36
CA MET A 112 -5.15 -8.48 -17.11
C MET A 112 -5.69 -9.87 -16.78
N ALA A 113 -6.49 -10.48 -17.64
CA ALA A 113 -7.22 -11.73 -17.35
C ALA A 113 -6.29 -12.88 -16.94
N ASP A 114 -5.16 -13.03 -17.63
CA ASP A 114 -4.17 -14.09 -17.40
C ASP A 114 -3.02 -13.65 -16.47
N VAL A 115 -3.07 -12.42 -15.95
CA VAL A 115 -2.03 -11.90 -15.05
C VAL A 115 -2.30 -12.40 -13.62
N PRO A 116 -1.30 -12.94 -12.89
CA PRO A 116 -1.47 -13.42 -11.52
C PRO A 116 -1.95 -12.33 -10.55
N ASP A 117 -2.69 -12.72 -9.50
CA ASP A 117 -3.15 -11.80 -8.44
C ASP A 117 -1.99 -11.19 -7.63
N ASP A 118 -0.79 -11.77 -7.71
CA ASP A 118 0.44 -11.18 -7.17
C ASP A 118 0.77 -9.83 -7.81
N VAL A 119 0.25 -9.54 -9.01
CA VAL A 119 0.27 -8.21 -9.60
C VAL A 119 -0.90 -7.41 -9.04
N PRO A 120 -0.66 -6.33 -8.25
CA PRO A 120 -1.73 -5.65 -7.53
C PRO A 120 -2.87 -5.13 -8.43
N LEU A 121 -2.54 -4.66 -9.62
CA LEU A 121 -3.53 -4.18 -10.59
C LEU A 121 -4.45 -5.31 -11.08
N ALA A 122 -3.92 -6.52 -11.31
CA ALA A 122 -4.72 -7.67 -11.73
C ALA A 122 -5.74 -8.02 -10.65
N ARG A 123 -5.28 -8.11 -9.40
CA ARG A 123 -6.14 -8.40 -8.25
C ARG A 123 -7.22 -7.35 -8.04
N LEU A 124 -6.87 -6.05 -8.12
CA LEU A 124 -7.84 -4.94 -8.03
C LEU A 124 -8.96 -5.07 -9.05
N LEU A 125 -8.63 -5.39 -10.30
CA LEU A 125 -9.58 -5.50 -11.41
C LEU A 125 -10.38 -6.82 -11.40
N ARG A 126 -9.89 -7.84 -10.70
CA ARG A 126 -10.52 -9.17 -10.61
C ARG A 126 -11.41 -9.31 -9.39
N ASP A 127 -11.01 -8.73 -8.26
CA ASP A 127 -11.68 -8.86 -6.96
C ASP A 127 -12.20 -7.50 -6.46
N PRO A 128 -13.51 -7.22 -6.65
CA PRO A 128 -14.14 -6.00 -6.13
C PRO A 128 -14.08 -5.87 -4.61
N MET A 129 -14.01 -6.98 -3.86
CA MET A 129 -13.90 -6.93 -2.39
C MET A 129 -12.51 -6.46 -1.98
N PHE A 130 -11.47 -6.91 -2.68
CA PHE A 130 -10.12 -6.38 -2.51
C PHE A 130 -10.01 -4.90 -2.89
N ALA A 131 -10.67 -4.47 -3.97
CA ALA A 131 -10.73 -3.06 -4.33
C ALA A 131 -11.44 -2.23 -3.23
N GLN A 132 -12.57 -2.72 -2.71
CA GLN A 132 -13.32 -2.05 -1.65
C GLN A 132 -12.51 -1.93 -0.35
N SER A 133 -11.86 -3.01 0.08
CA SER A 133 -11.02 -3.00 1.28
C SER A 133 -9.83 -2.05 1.13
N THR A 134 -9.20 -2.02 -0.04
CA THR A 134 -8.10 -1.08 -0.36
C THR A 134 -8.56 0.37 -0.25
N VAL A 135 -9.73 0.71 -0.82
CA VAL A 135 -10.26 2.08 -0.79
C VAL A 135 -10.64 2.51 0.62
N THR A 136 -11.35 1.65 1.36
CA THR A 136 -11.73 1.92 2.75
C THR A 136 -10.50 2.11 3.64
N ALA A 137 -9.49 1.25 3.49
CA ALA A 137 -8.21 1.36 4.19
C ALA A 137 -7.48 2.66 3.82
N GLY A 138 -7.52 3.06 2.54
CA GLY A 138 -6.95 4.32 2.05
C GLY A 138 -7.62 5.56 2.64
N GLN A 139 -8.95 5.57 2.71
CA GLN A 139 -9.72 6.64 3.33
C GLN A 139 -9.40 6.77 4.82
N LYS A 140 -9.30 5.64 5.52
CA LYS A 140 -8.91 5.59 6.94
C LYS A 140 -7.51 6.17 7.14
N LEU A 141 -6.54 5.73 6.33
CA LEU A 141 -5.17 6.25 6.37
C LEU A 141 -5.13 7.75 6.07
N TYR A 142 -5.86 8.23 5.07
CA TYR A 142 -5.94 9.66 4.76
C TYR A 142 -6.49 10.47 5.94
N GLY A 143 -7.53 9.97 6.61
CA GLY A 143 -8.08 10.59 7.83
C GLY A 143 -7.05 10.66 8.96
N ILE A 144 -6.25 9.61 9.14
CA ILE A 144 -5.14 9.59 10.11
C ILE A 144 -4.08 10.64 9.74
N MET A 145 -3.59 10.62 8.51
CA MET A 145 -2.52 11.51 8.05
C MET A 145 -2.94 12.99 8.00
N SER A 146 -4.24 13.25 7.88
CA SER A 146 -4.82 14.60 7.87
C SER A 146 -5.25 15.09 9.26
N SER A 147 -5.09 14.27 10.30
CA SER A 147 -5.49 14.61 11.67
C SER A 147 -4.66 15.76 12.23
N GLU A 148 -5.25 16.50 13.17
CA GLU A 148 -4.57 17.61 13.82
C GLU A 148 -3.35 17.14 14.63
N ASP A 149 -3.40 15.93 15.19
CA ASP A 149 -2.32 15.32 15.96
C ASP A 149 -1.08 15.07 15.10
N VAL A 150 -1.26 14.48 13.90
CA VAL A 150 -0.15 14.27 12.95
C VAL A 150 0.41 15.59 12.43
N ARG A 151 -0.45 16.60 12.21
CA ARG A 151 -0.01 17.93 11.76
C ARG A 151 0.81 18.67 12.81
N LYS A 152 0.48 18.53 14.09
CA LYS A 152 1.19 19.17 15.21
C LYS A 152 2.45 18.41 15.61
N ASN A 153 2.40 17.09 15.56
CA ASN A 153 3.49 16.21 15.91
C ASN A 153 3.60 15.07 14.89
N PRO A 154 4.46 15.22 13.86
CA PRO A 154 4.68 14.18 12.85
C PRO A 154 5.07 12.82 13.44
N GLN A 155 5.69 12.79 14.63
CA GLN A 155 6.05 11.56 15.33
C GLN A 155 4.84 10.73 15.75
N SER A 156 3.68 11.38 15.99
CA SER A 156 2.42 10.71 16.34
C SER A 156 1.82 9.89 15.18
N ALA A 157 2.28 10.12 13.94
CA ALA A 157 1.82 9.37 12.78
C ALA A 157 2.08 7.88 12.93
N MET A 158 3.24 7.50 13.49
CA MET A 158 3.59 6.09 13.70
C MET A 158 2.64 5.41 14.68
N ASP A 159 2.35 6.06 15.80
CA ASP A 159 1.45 5.52 16.83
C ASP A 159 0.03 5.37 16.29
N LEU A 160 -0.49 6.40 15.62
CA LEU A 160 -1.83 6.36 15.02
C LEU A 160 -1.94 5.33 13.89
N ILE A 161 -0.90 5.16 13.07
CA ILE A 161 -0.82 4.10 12.07
C ILE A 161 -0.87 2.72 12.75
N ASN A 162 -0.14 2.53 13.83
CA ASN A 162 -0.11 1.27 14.57
C ASN A 162 -1.44 0.96 15.25
N ASP A 163 -2.06 1.95 15.90
CA ASP A 163 -3.36 1.81 16.57
C ASP A 163 -4.48 1.41 15.58
N ASN A 164 -4.34 1.83 14.32
CA ASN A 164 -5.29 1.54 13.26
C ASN A 164 -4.77 0.49 12.26
N MET A 165 -3.68 -0.23 12.58
CA MET A 165 -2.98 -1.08 11.61
C MET A 165 -3.90 -2.13 10.97
N LYS A 166 -4.81 -2.72 11.74
CA LYS A 166 -5.78 -3.70 11.22
C LYS A 166 -6.67 -3.14 10.12
N ASP A 167 -7.08 -1.87 10.24
CA ASP A 167 -7.97 -1.21 9.28
C ASP A 167 -7.22 -0.80 8.01
N ILE A 168 -5.93 -0.48 8.12
CA ILE A 168 -5.10 -0.02 7.01
C ILE A 168 -4.25 -1.13 6.37
N ALA A 169 -4.12 -2.29 7.02
CA ALA A 169 -3.36 -3.44 6.54
C ALA A 169 -3.68 -3.88 5.10
N PRO A 170 -4.95 -3.82 4.62
CA PRO A 170 -5.26 -4.13 3.22
C PRO A 170 -4.43 -3.33 2.20
N LEU A 171 -4.02 -2.10 2.53
CA LEU A 171 -3.18 -1.28 1.65
C LEU A 171 -1.85 -1.93 1.33
N PHE A 172 -1.31 -2.70 2.27
CA PHE A 172 0.03 -3.28 2.21
C PHE A 172 0.01 -4.80 1.99
N GLN A 173 -1.18 -5.36 1.76
CA GLN A 173 -1.36 -6.79 1.60
C GLN A 173 -0.57 -7.36 0.42
N PRO A 174 -0.48 -6.71 -0.76
CA PRO A 174 0.35 -7.21 -1.85
C PRO A 174 1.83 -7.31 -1.46
N GLU A 175 2.34 -6.38 -0.64
CA GLU A 175 3.70 -6.44 -0.13
C GLU A 175 3.90 -7.54 0.92
N ALA A 176 2.89 -7.79 1.77
CA ALA A 176 2.92 -8.84 2.79
C ALA A 176 2.84 -10.24 2.15
N ASP A 177 2.02 -10.41 1.11
CA ASP A 177 1.81 -11.68 0.39
C ASP A 177 3.10 -12.22 -0.25
N ARG A 178 4.11 -11.36 -0.47
CA ARG A 178 5.45 -11.76 -0.98
C ARG A 178 6.21 -12.68 -0.03
N ALA A 179 5.78 -12.79 1.23
CA ALA A 179 6.30 -13.75 2.20
C ALA A 179 5.69 -15.15 2.05
N VAL A 180 4.50 -15.26 1.44
CA VAL A 180 3.77 -16.52 1.31
C VAL A 180 4.53 -17.47 0.39
N GLY A 181 4.59 -18.73 0.80
CA GLY A 181 5.29 -19.78 0.09
C GLY A 181 6.77 -19.94 0.46
N GLN A 182 7.35 -18.98 1.19
CA GLN A 182 8.73 -19.09 1.70
C GLN A 182 8.82 -20.12 2.82
N VAL A 183 10.00 -20.74 2.95
CA VAL A 183 10.35 -21.56 4.11
C VAL A 183 11.20 -20.69 5.03
N ASP A 184 10.76 -20.52 6.28
CA ASP A 184 11.53 -19.80 7.29
C ASP A 184 12.71 -20.68 7.73
N PRO A 185 13.97 -20.26 7.49
CA PRO A 185 15.14 -21.09 7.80
C PRO A 185 15.35 -21.30 9.30
N THR A 186 14.82 -20.42 10.16
CA THR A 186 14.90 -20.59 11.62
C THR A 186 13.98 -21.73 12.09
N THR A 187 12.81 -21.89 11.48
CA THR A 187 11.81 -22.86 11.94
C THR A 187 11.67 -24.08 11.02
N GLY A 188 12.17 -24.00 9.79
CA GLY A 188 11.96 -24.97 8.73
C GLY A 188 10.52 -24.99 8.17
N LYS A 189 9.64 -24.09 8.63
CA LYS A 189 8.21 -24.10 8.32
C LYS A 189 7.86 -23.23 7.12
N LYS A 190 6.86 -23.64 6.35
CA LYS A 190 6.39 -22.86 5.20
C LYS A 190 5.39 -21.79 5.64
N ILE A 191 5.58 -20.56 5.17
CA ILE A 191 4.64 -19.46 5.38
C ILE A 191 3.44 -19.67 4.44
N VAL A 192 2.23 -19.69 5.01
CA VAL A 192 0.96 -19.88 4.26
C VAL A 192 0.12 -18.62 4.21
N SER A 193 0.32 -17.68 5.14
CA SER A 193 -0.29 -16.35 5.08
C SER A 193 0.61 -15.32 5.76
N SER A 194 0.46 -14.06 5.36
CA SER A 194 1.23 -12.94 5.91
C SER A 194 0.35 -11.69 5.92
N ARG A 195 0.52 -10.84 6.93
CA ARG A 195 -0.14 -9.53 7.00
C ARG A 195 0.75 -8.53 7.73
N ILE A 196 0.66 -7.26 7.38
CA ILE A 196 1.35 -6.21 8.15
C ILE A 196 0.78 -6.16 9.57
N ASN A 197 1.67 -6.09 10.55
CA ASN A 197 1.33 -6.14 11.98
C ASN A 197 1.53 -4.78 12.66
N HIS A 198 2.67 -4.13 12.43
CA HIS A 198 2.98 -2.78 12.94
C HIS A 198 4.19 -2.21 12.18
N ILE A 199 4.45 -0.92 12.39
CA ILE A 199 5.70 -0.25 12.05
C ILE A 199 6.42 0.16 13.33
N GLY A 200 7.76 0.14 13.31
CA GLY A 200 8.56 0.46 14.48
C GLY A 200 9.78 1.31 14.14
N PRO A 201 10.36 2.00 15.13
CA PRO A 201 11.57 2.78 14.94
C PRO A 201 12.76 1.87 14.60
N VAL A 202 13.70 2.38 13.79
CA VAL A 202 14.96 1.66 13.49
C VAL A 202 16.11 2.30 14.26
N PRO A 203 17.06 1.53 14.84
CA PRO A 203 18.25 2.10 15.46
C PRO A 203 19.07 2.97 14.49
N ASP A 204 19.54 4.16 14.92
CA ASP A 204 20.37 5.09 14.12
C ASP A 204 21.82 4.59 13.96
N GLY A 205 22.18 3.48 14.60
CA GLY A 205 23.49 2.82 14.43
C GLY A 205 24.70 3.60 14.96
N LYS A 206 24.47 4.79 15.52
CA LYS A 206 25.53 5.68 16.07
C LYS A 206 25.69 5.55 17.59
N GLU A 207 24.62 5.25 18.31
CA GLU A 207 24.61 5.00 19.76
C GLU A 207 23.51 3.99 20.13
N ASP A 208 23.77 3.15 21.14
CA ASP A 208 22.78 2.23 21.70
C ASP A 208 21.59 3.00 22.29
N GLY A 209 20.39 2.72 21.81
CA GLY A 209 19.16 3.38 22.25
C GLY A 209 18.77 4.64 21.48
N GLN A 210 19.58 5.08 20.50
CA GLN A 210 19.17 6.12 19.56
C GLN A 210 18.45 5.51 18.35
N PHE A 211 17.27 6.04 18.02
CA PHE A 211 16.47 5.63 16.88
C PHE A 211 16.51 6.69 15.78
N SER A 212 16.39 6.26 14.52
CA SER A 212 16.23 7.13 13.37
C SER A 212 14.98 7.98 13.53
N ALA A 213 15.10 9.28 13.28
CA ALA A 213 13.98 10.22 13.28
C ALA A 213 13.07 10.03 12.05
N ASP A 214 13.62 9.49 10.95
CA ASP A 214 12.97 9.49 9.63
C ASP A 214 12.67 8.08 9.09
N GLU A 215 13.35 7.05 9.62
CA GLU A 215 13.25 5.68 9.13
C GLU A 215 12.51 4.77 10.11
N ILE A 216 11.65 3.94 9.54
CA ILE A 216 10.88 2.90 10.23
C ILE A 216 11.21 1.52 9.62
N ALA A 217 10.99 0.49 10.43
CA ALA A 217 10.93 -0.90 10.02
C ALA A 217 9.46 -1.31 9.94
N VAL A 218 9.12 -2.11 8.94
CA VAL A 218 7.79 -2.72 8.81
C VAL A 218 7.86 -4.13 9.37
N PHE A 219 6.90 -4.51 10.20
CA PHE A 219 6.79 -5.84 10.76
C PHE A 219 5.54 -6.53 10.24
N GLN A 220 5.69 -7.79 9.84
CA GLN A 220 4.62 -8.64 9.34
C GLN A 220 4.39 -9.81 10.29
N GLN A 221 3.12 -10.15 10.51
CA GLN A 221 2.76 -11.39 11.15
C GLN A 221 2.63 -12.46 10.07
N VAL A 222 3.46 -13.49 10.17
CA VAL A 222 3.42 -14.68 9.31
C VAL A 222 2.68 -15.80 10.04
N THR A 223 1.89 -16.57 9.29
CA THR A 223 1.29 -17.82 9.75
C THR A 223 1.93 -18.97 8.99
N TYR A 224 2.37 -19.98 9.71
CA TYR A 224 2.99 -21.18 9.15
C TYR A 224 1.95 -22.26 8.83
N ASP A 225 2.36 -23.26 8.06
CA ASP A 225 1.57 -24.43 7.68
C ASP A 225 1.03 -25.25 8.85
N ASP A 226 1.72 -25.26 9.99
CA ASP A 226 1.26 -25.88 11.24
C ASP A 226 0.33 -24.99 12.09
N GLY A 227 -0.04 -23.82 11.58
CA GLY A 227 -0.91 -22.85 12.26
C GLY A 227 -0.20 -21.97 13.29
N SER A 228 1.09 -22.18 13.55
CA SER A 228 1.86 -21.28 14.43
C SER A 228 2.07 -19.91 13.76
N VAL A 229 2.28 -18.88 14.57
CA VAL A 229 2.45 -17.50 14.10
C VAL A 229 3.74 -16.89 14.61
N ALA A 230 4.34 -16.01 13.83
CA ALA A 230 5.49 -15.21 14.25
C ALA A 230 5.40 -13.78 13.72
N ILE A 231 5.99 -12.84 14.44
CA ILE A 231 6.21 -11.47 13.95
C ILE A 231 7.63 -11.39 13.42
N LYS A 232 7.78 -10.95 12.17
CA LYS A 232 9.06 -10.86 11.48
C LYS A 232 9.22 -9.47 10.87
N PRO A 233 10.41 -8.87 10.91
CA PRO A 233 10.65 -7.65 10.15
C PRO A 233 10.62 -7.94 8.65
N VAL A 234 10.19 -6.97 7.87
CA VAL A 234 10.42 -6.92 6.43
C VAL A 234 11.89 -6.61 6.21
N THR A 235 12.55 -7.42 5.39
CA THR A 235 13.97 -7.29 5.09
C THR A 235 14.23 -6.75 3.68
N GLU A 236 15.46 -6.34 3.38
CA GLU A 236 15.83 -5.71 2.10
C GLU A 236 15.48 -6.58 0.90
N HIS A 237 15.79 -7.89 0.96
CA HIS A 237 15.52 -8.85 -0.10
C HIS A 237 14.19 -9.60 0.07
N ARG A 238 13.34 -9.15 1.02
CA ARG A 238 12.05 -9.77 1.33
C ARG A 238 12.20 -11.27 1.63
N SER A 239 13.26 -11.62 2.35
CA SER A 239 13.59 -12.99 2.77
C SER A 239 13.14 -13.26 4.21
N SER A 240 12.83 -14.52 4.51
CA SER A 240 12.57 -14.97 5.89
C SER A 240 13.87 -15.27 6.67
N ASP A 241 15.03 -15.11 6.04
CA ASP A 241 16.35 -15.34 6.62
C ASP A 241 16.79 -14.21 7.57
N SER A 242 17.27 -14.58 8.76
CA SER A 242 17.73 -13.62 9.78
C SER A 242 19.00 -12.87 9.40
N ARG A 243 19.74 -13.31 8.38
CA ARG A 243 20.92 -12.60 7.84
C ARG A 243 20.54 -11.47 6.89
N ASP A 244 19.30 -11.42 6.42
CA ASP A 244 18.81 -10.31 5.61
C ASP A 244 18.57 -9.09 6.49
N ASN A 245 19.16 -7.96 6.11
CA ASN A 245 19.03 -6.75 6.89
C ASN A 245 17.57 -6.28 6.92
N VAL A 246 17.14 -5.78 8.08
CA VAL A 246 15.82 -5.13 8.20
C VAL A 246 15.75 -3.98 7.21
N LYS A 247 14.68 -3.95 6.41
CA LYS A 247 14.48 -2.90 5.42
C LYS A 247 14.16 -1.59 6.13
N ARG A 248 14.94 -0.56 5.81
CA ARG A 248 14.73 0.80 6.29
C ARG A 248 13.90 1.56 5.27
N ILE A 249 12.81 2.19 5.70
CA ILE A 249 11.93 2.97 4.84
C ILE A 249 11.36 4.16 5.61
N ASN A 250 11.10 5.29 4.95
CA ASN A 250 10.35 6.38 5.57
C ASN A 250 8.84 6.22 5.32
N ILE A 251 8.02 6.84 6.17
CA ILE A 251 6.55 6.79 6.02
C ILE A 251 6.10 7.23 4.61
N PRO A 252 6.57 8.36 4.04
CA PRO A 252 6.17 8.76 2.68
C PRO A 252 6.43 7.69 1.60
N GLN A 253 7.58 7.02 1.64
CA GLN A 253 7.93 5.95 0.70
C GLN A 253 7.04 4.72 0.90
N LEU A 254 6.73 4.36 2.16
CA LEU A 254 5.80 3.28 2.46
C LEU A 254 4.41 3.55 1.84
N LEU A 255 3.95 4.79 1.90
CA LEU A 255 2.61 5.17 1.45
C LEU A 255 2.49 5.37 -0.07
N LYS A 256 3.60 5.57 -0.79
CA LYS A 256 3.58 5.87 -2.23
C LYS A 256 2.86 4.79 -3.07
N GLY A 257 3.18 3.51 -2.85
CA GLY A 257 2.53 2.43 -3.60
C GLY A 257 1.06 2.20 -3.20
N ALA A 258 0.73 2.46 -1.94
CA ALA A 258 -0.62 2.33 -1.43
C ALA A 258 -1.57 3.39 -2.02
N SER A 259 -1.11 4.63 -2.18
CA SER A 259 -1.95 5.73 -2.71
C SER A 259 -2.39 5.50 -4.16
N GLU A 260 -1.49 5.01 -5.01
CA GLU A 260 -1.80 4.66 -6.40
C GLU A 260 -2.87 3.57 -6.48
N ARG A 261 -2.78 2.54 -5.63
CA ARG A 261 -3.78 1.46 -5.54
C ARG A 261 -5.14 1.94 -5.06
N VAL A 262 -5.17 2.87 -4.09
CA VAL A 262 -6.42 3.46 -3.59
C VAL A 262 -7.13 4.22 -4.71
N VAL A 263 -6.41 5.02 -5.49
CA VAL A 263 -6.98 5.76 -6.63
C VAL A 263 -7.53 4.79 -7.68
N GLN A 264 -6.75 3.76 -8.05
CA GLN A 264 -7.17 2.76 -9.02
C GLN A 264 -8.41 1.98 -8.55
N GLY A 265 -8.41 1.52 -7.29
CA GLY A 265 -9.53 0.82 -6.69
C GLY A 265 -10.79 1.69 -6.63
N HIS A 266 -10.66 2.96 -6.24
CA HIS A 266 -11.79 3.89 -6.16
C HIS A 266 -12.44 4.08 -7.53
N ASN A 267 -11.64 4.32 -8.56
CA ASN A 267 -12.15 4.52 -9.90
C ASN A 267 -12.77 3.24 -10.49
N TYR A 268 -12.18 2.08 -10.20
CA TYR A 268 -12.75 0.80 -10.63
C TYR A 268 -14.09 0.50 -9.95
N LEU A 269 -14.22 0.74 -8.65
CA LEU A 269 -15.50 0.60 -7.94
C LEU A 269 -16.55 1.58 -8.47
N LYS A 270 -16.14 2.81 -8.79
CA LYS A 270 -17.02 3.80 -9.43
C LYS A 270 -17.53 3.27 -10.78
N TYR A 271 -16.66 2.68 -11.59
CA TYR A 271 -17.05 2.01 -12.84
C TYR A 271 -18.05 0.87 -12.59
N LEU A 272 -17.83 0.00 -11.59
CA LEU A 272 -18.76 -1.08 -11.26
C LEU A 272 -20.14 -0.59 -10.78
N GLN A 273 -20.19 0.61 -10.19
CA GLN A 273 -21.43 1.24 -9.71
C GLN A 273 -22.19 2.00 -10.81
N GLN A 274 -21.57 2.24 -11.98
CA GLN A 274 -22.27 2.82 -13.13
C GLN A 274 -23.35 1.83 -13.62
N PRO A 275 -24.54 2.31 -14.03
CA PRO A 275 -25.58 1.46 -14.62
C PRO A 275 -24.99 0.63 -15.78
N GLN A 276 -24.76 -0.65 -15.50
CA GLN A 276 -24.11 -1.71 -16.30
C GLN A 276 -23.47 -1.32 -17.65
N GLY A 277 -22.13 -1.38 -17.69
CA GLY A 277 -21.37 -1.79 -18.89
C GLY A 277 -21.04 -0.73 -19.93
N LEU A 278 -21.28 0.55 -19.66
CA LEU A 278 -20.87 1.65 -20.54
C LEU A 278 -19.52 2.20 -20.09
N SER A 279 -18.55 2.25 -20.98
CA SER A 279 -17.29 2.98 -20.72
C SER A 279 -17.58 4.48 -20.56
N GLN A 280 -16.66 5.25 -19.98
CA GLN A 280 -16.81 6.71 -19.92
C GLN A 280 -16.99 7.32 -21.33
N ALA A 281 -16.33 6.74 -22.34
CA ALA A 281 -16.49 7.16 -23.73
C ALA A 281 -17.91 6.92 -24.27
N ASP A 282 -18.61 5.86 -23.83
CA ASP A 282 -19.98 5.60 -24.23
C ASP A 282 -20.97 6.52 -23.49
N ILE A 283 -20.69 6.83 -22.23
CA ILE A 283 -21.41 7.87 -21.49
C ILE A 283 -21.26 9.21 -22.21
N ASP A 284 -20.05 9.59 -22.64
CA ASP A 284 -19.77 10.84 -23.34
C ASP A 284 -20.44 10.89 -24.72
N LYS A 285 -20.47 9.77 -25.46
CA LYS A 285 -21.25 9.68 -26.72
C LYS A 285 -22.74 9.90 -26.49
N GLY A 286 -23.31 9.30 -25.44
CA GLY A 286 -24.70 9.54 -25.09
C GLY A 286 -24.94 10.98 -24.62
N ALA A 287 -24.00 11.60 -23.92
CA ALA A 287 -24.05 13.01 -23.53
C ALA A 287 -24.06 13.94 -24.77
N ILE A 288 -23.23 13.65 -25.78
CA ILE A 288 -23.23 14.37 -27.07
C ILE A 288 -24.58 14.21 -27.78
N LYS A 289 -25.15 13.00 -27.76
CA LYS A 289 -26.45 12.74 -28.37
C LYS A 289 -27.56 13.53 -27.67
N VAL A 290 -27.59 13.52 -26.33
CA VAL A 290 -28.54 14.31 -25.52
C VAL A 290 -28.39 15.80 -25.77
N ALA A 291 -27.16 16.31 -25.84
CA ALA A 291 -26.91 17.72 -26.15
C ALA A 291 -27.42 18.10 -27.55
N THR A 292 -27.21 17.22 -28.53
CA THR A 292 -27.67 17.42 -29.91
C THR A 292 -29.20 17.39 -30.01
N GLU A 293 -29.85 16.47 -29.30
CA GLU A 293 -31.32 16.37 -29.23
C GLU A 293 -31.93 17.57 -28.51
N ALA A 294 -31.37 17.98 -27.37
CA ALA A 294 -31.80 19.18 -26.65
C ALA A 294 -31.68 20.44 -27.52
N THR A 295 -30.60 20.56 -28.29
CA THR A 295 -30.40 21.68 -29.23
C THR A 295 -31.47 21.69 -30.33
N LYS A 296 -31.81 20.52 -30.89
CA LYS A 296 -32.85 20.40 -31.93
C LYS A 296 -34.25 20.72 -31.40
N ASP A 297 -34.52 20.32 -30.16
CA ASP A 297 -35.81 20.55 -29.49
C ASP A 297 -35.93 21.96 -28.90
N GLY A 298 -34.90 22.80 -29.00
CA GLY A 298 -34.87 24.13 -28.37
C GLY A 298 -34.88 24.10 -26.84
N LYS A 299 -34.48 22.98 -26.24
CA LYS A 299 -34.39 22.78 -24.78
C LYS A 299 -33.03 23.24 -24.26
N ASP A 300 -32.97 23.51 -22.96
CA ASP A 300 -31.71 23.83 -22.28
C ASP A 300 -30.74 22.63 -22.33
N VAL A 301 -29.69 22.79 -23.11
CA VAL A 301 -28.64 21.78 -23.33
C VAL A 301 -27.89 21.46 -22.04
N ALA A 302 -27.63 22.46 -21.20
CA ALA A 302 -26.90 22.28 -19.94
C ALA A 302 -27.74 21.47 -18.95
N ALA A 303 -29.03 21.80 -18.81
CA ALA A 303 -29.95 21.05 -17.95
C ALA A 303 -30.15 19.60 -18.43
N ALA A 304 -30.22 19.38 -19.74
CA ALA A 304 -30.34 18.04 -20.32
C ALA A 304 -29.07 17.20 -20.08
N LEU A 305 -27.89 17.80 -20.24
CA LEU A 305 -26.60 17.17 -19.94
C LEU A 305 -26.45 16.83 -18.46
N ASP A 306 -26.79 17.75 -17.57
CA ASP A 306 -26.72 17.52 -16.12
C ASP A 306 -27.73 16.46 -15.69
N SER A 307 -28.94 16.42 -16.29
CA SER A 307 -29.92 15.33 -16.07
C SER A 307 -29.37 13.97 -16.49
N TYR A 308 -28.78 13.89 -17.68
CA TYR A 308 -28.18 12.67 -18.20
C TYR A 308 -27.05 12.21 -17.28
N LYS A 309 -26.07 13.08 -16.99
CA LYS A 309 -24.92 12.75 -16.12
C LYS A 309 -25.33 12.42 -14.68
N ALA A 310 -26.33 13.11 -14.13
CA ALA A 310 -26.88 12.79 -12.81
C ALA A 310 -27.50 11.39 -12.77
N GLY A 311 -28.15 10.97 -13.87
CA GLY A 311 -28.67 9.61 -14.06
C GLY A 311 -27.57 8.53 -14.05
N PHE A 312 -26.34 8.88 -14.43
CA PHE A 312 -25.15 8.03 -14.33
C PHE A 312 -24.35 8.24 -13.02
N GLY A 313 -24.91 8.96 -12.05
CA GLY A 313 -24.33 9.09 -10.71
C GLY A 313 -23.27 10.18 -10.56
N ASP A 314 -23.11 11.10 -11.52
CA ASP A 314 -22.20 12.24 -11.38
C ASP A 314 -22.67 13.17 -10.23
N PRO A 315 -21.89 13.33 -9.15
CA PRO A 315 -22.28 14.11 -7.99
C PRO A 315 -22.37 15.61 -8.28
N VAL A 316 -21.53 16.14 -9.17
CA VAL A 316 -21.53 17.57 -9.53
C VAL A 316 -22.76 17.86 -10.40
N ALA A 317 -23.08 16.96 -11.33
CA ALA A 317 -24.30 17.08 -12.13
C ALA A 317 -25.56 16.97 -11.26
N LYS A 318 -25.58 16.06 -10.27
CA LYS A 318 -26.68 15.95 -9.29
C LYS A 318 -26.89 17.23 -8.49
N GLU A 319 -25.79 17.82 -7.99
CA GLU A 319 -25.85 19.07 -7.23
C GLU A 319 -26.38 20.24 -8.07
N ARG A 320 -25.90 20.38 -9.31
CA ARG A 320 -26.40 21.40 -10.25
C ARG A 320 -27.88 21.20 -10.59
N LEU A 321 -28.30 19.96 -10.79
CA LEU A 321 -29.69 19.63 -11.06
C LEU A 321 -30.59 19.97 -9.86
N GLN A 322 -30.13 19.64 -8.65
CA GLN A 322 -30.85 19.95 -7.42
C GLN A 322 -30.94 21.48 -7.22
N LEU A 323 -29.87 22.22 -7.48
CA LEU A 323 -29.88 23.68 -7.41
C LEU A 323 -30.81 24.29 -8.46
N ALA A 324 -30.85 23.75 -9.68
CA ALA A 324 -31.78 24.19 -10.72
C ALA A 324 -33.24 23.94 -10.32
N GLN A 325 -33.55 22.77 -9.75
CA GLN A 325 -34.88 22.45 -9.22
C GLN A 325 -35.28 23.37 -8.07
N VAL A 326 -34.37 23.60 -7.12
CA VAL A 326 -34.56 24.55 -6.01
C VAL A 326 -34.82 25.96 -6.54
N THR A 327 -34.07 26.40 -7.55
CA THR A 327 -34.22 27.72 -8.15
C THR A 327 -35.58 27.89 -8.83
N GLU A 328 -36.06 26.89 -9.56
CA GLU A 328 -37.39 26.91 -10.15
C GLU A 328 -38.51 26.85 -9.10
N ALA A 329 -38.39 26.00 -8.08
CA ALA A 329 -39.33 25.96 -6.97
C ALA A 329 -39.40 27.30 -6.23
N ALA A 330 -38.25 27.96 -6.06
CA ALA A 330 -38.15 29.27 -5.42
C ALA A 330 -38.81 30.38 -6.27
N LYS A 331 -38.58 30.39 -7.59
CA LYS A 331 -39.27 31.30 -8.52
C LYS A 331 -40.78 31.08 -8.51
N GLY A 332 -41.23 29.82 -8.53
CA GLY A 332 -42.65 29.47 -8.48
C GLY A 332 -43.32 29.92 -7.18
N TRP A 333 -42.63 29.79 -6.05
CA TRP A 333 -43.14 30.29 -4.76
C TRP A 333 -43.15 31.82 -4.68
N ALA A 334 -42.12 32.49 -5.20
CA ALA A 334 -42.03 33.95 -5.16
C ALA A 334 -43.05 34.62 -6.09
N GLY A 335 -43.29 34.03 -7.27
CA GLY A 335 -44.17 34.61 -8.30
C GLY A 335 -43.78 36.06 -8.62
N ASP A 336 -44.78 36.93 -8.76
CA ASP A 336 -44.59 38.36 -9.03
C ASP A 336 -44.49 39.23 -7.76
N ASP A 337 -44.43 38.63 -6.56
CA ASP A 337 -44.34 39.38 -5.29
C ASP A 337 -42.93 39.98 -5.10
N PRO A 338 -42.78 41.32 -5.09
CA PRO A 338 -41.46 41.95 -5.02
C PRO A 338 -40.70 41.68 -3.71
N ALA A 339 -41.42 41.48 -2.60
CA ALA A 339 -40.79 41.19 -1.31
C ALA A 339 -40.29 39.74 -1.27
N LYS A 340 -41.07 38.80 -1.81
CA LYS A 340 -40.65 37.39 -1.95
C LYS A 340 -39.51 37.23 -2.95
N GLN A 341 -39.49 38.00 -4.05
CA GLN A 341 -38.38 37.97 -5.00
C GLN A 341 -37.06 38.46 -4.39
N LYS A 342 -37.10 39.52 -3.56
CA LYS A 342 -35.90 39.98 -2.83
C LYS A 342 -35.41 38.96 -1.83
N PHE A 343 -36.33 38.33 -1.08
CA PHE A 343 -35.99 37.25 -0.16
C PHE A 343 -35.37 36.06 -0.91
N MET A 344 -36.01 35.64 -2.01
CA MET A 344 -35.56 34.54 -2.87
C MET A 344 -34.11 34.71 -3.35
N GLN A 345 -33.74 35.90 -3.84
CA GLN A 345 -32.37 36.15 -4.34
C GLN A 345 -31.29 35.92 -3.27
N GLY A 346 -31.57 36.27 -2.01
CA GLY A 346 -30.66 35.96 -0.90
C GLY A 346 -30.73 34.51 -0.45
N ALA A 347 -31.95 33.97 -0.36
CA ALA A 347 -32.20 32.64 0.19
C ALA A 347 -31.68 31.50 -0.70
N ILE A 348 -31.74 31.61 -2.03
CA ILE A 348 -31.19 30.57 -2.92
C ILE A 348 -29.69 30.37 -2.69
N ASN A 349 -28.94 31.44 -2.40
CA ASN A 349 -27.49 31.38 -2.23
C ASN A 349 -27.05 30.96 -0.82
N GLN A 350 -27.88 31.23 0.20
CA GLN A 350 -27.50 31.04 1.61
C GLN A 350 -28.25 29.89 2.30
N ALA A 351 -29.47 29.61 1.85
CA ALA A 351 -30.34 28.59 2.42
C ALA A 351 -31.26 27.96 1.35
N PRO A 352 -30.70 27.33 0.28
CA PRO A 352 -31.47 26.73 -0.81
C PRO A 352 -32.47 25.66 -0.34
N GLN A 353 -32.19 24.99 0.78
CA GLN A 353 -33.05 23.97 1.37
C GLN A 353 -34.46 24.46 1.74
N LEU A 354 -34.66 25.77 1.94
CA LEU A 354 -35.98 26.34 2.27
C LEU A 354 -37.00 26.13 1.14
N PHE A 355 -36.54 25.91 -0.10
CA PHE A 355 -37.42 25.71 -1.25
C PHE A 355 -37.59 24.24 -1.62
N LEU A 356 -37.05 23.30 -0.83
CA LEU A 356 -37.32 21.88 -0.99
C LEU A 356 -38.71 21.50 -0.43
N PRO A 357 -39.38 20.49 -1.01
CA PRO A 357 -40.65 19.98 -0.48
C PRO A 357 -40.54 19.55 0.98
N GLY A 358 -41.53 19.93 1.81
CA GLY A 358 -41.57 19.62 3.24
C GLY A 358 -41.00 20.72 4.16
N ASN A 359 -40.36 21.75 3.61
CA ASN A 359 -39.78 22.86 4.36
C ASN A 359 -40.64 24.15 4.28
N GLU A 360 -41.93 24.03 3.92
CA GLU A 360 -42.80 25.19 3.69
C GLU A 360 -42.96 26.05 4.94
N ARG A 361 -43.04 25.43 6.12
CA ARG A 361 -43.19 26.13 7.40
C ARG A 361 -41.92 26.90 7.79
N GLU A 362 -40.76 26.31 7.58
CA GLU A 362 -39.47 26.97 7.83
C GLU A 362 -39.28 28.15 6.87
N ARG A 363 -39.56 27.94 5.58
CA ARG A 363 -39.52 29.01 4.57
C ARG A 363 -40.38 30.21 4.98
N GLU A 364 -41.59 29.95 5.48
CA GLU A 364 -42.49 31.02 5.92
C GLU A 364 -41.93 31.77 7.14
N ILE A 365 -41.38 31.07 8.14
CA ILE A 365 -40.76 31.71 9.31
C ILE A 365 -39.58 32.61 8.89
N TYR A 366 -38.71 32.11 8.02
CA TYR A 366 -37.56 32.88 7.53
C TYR A 366 -38.00 34.10 6.69
N TYR A 367 -39.05 33.95 5.89
CA TYR A 367 -39.62 35.05 5.13
C TYR A 367 -40.21 36.13 6.05
N GLN A 368 -40.98 35.75 7.08
CA GLN A 368 -41.54 36.71 8.04
C GLN A 368 -40.45 37.48 8.79
N ASN A 369 -39.40 36.79 9.25
CA ASN A 369 -38.25 37.43 9.89
C ASN A 369 -37.53 38.42 8.94
N PHE A 370 -37.42 38.09 7.66
CA PHE A 370 -36.87 38.99 6.65
C PHE A 370 -37.74 40.24 6.48
N VAL A 371 -39.06 40.08 6.37
CA VAL A 371 -40.01 41.20 6.24
C VAL A 371 -39.96 42.10 7.48
N GLU A 372 -39.93 41.53 8.69
CA GLU A 372 -39.79 42.29 9.93
C GLU A 372 -38.48 43.07 9.98
N SER A 373 -37.37 42.45 9.60
CA SER A 373 -36.06 43.10 9.53
C SER A 373 -36.06 44.28 8.54
N GLU A 374 -36.62 44.10 7.34
CA GLU A 374 -36.72 45.16 6.35
C GLU A 374 -37.63 46.31 6.83
N ASN A 375 -38.73 46.00 7.50
CA ASN A 375 -39.61 47.00 8.11
C ASN A 375 -38.91 47.77 9.23
N GLN A 376 -38.13 47.10 10.08
CA GLN A 376 -37.33 47.75 11.12
C GLN A 376 -36.25 48.65 10.53
N LYS A 377 -35.55 48.21 9.47
CA LYS A 377 -34.57 49.05 8.76
C LYS A 377 -35.23 50.26 8.11
N GLN A 378 -36.42 50.10 7.52
CA GLN A 378 -37.17 51.23 6.96
C GLN A 378 -37.62 52.20 8.06
N LYS A 379 -38.09 51.70 9.20
CA LYS A 379 -38.45 52.52 10.37
C LYS A 379 -37.24 53.31 10.89
N ALA A 380 -36.09 52.65 11.07
CA ALA A 380 -34.84 53.29 11.48
C ALA A 380 -34.37 54.34 10.47
N ARG A 381 -34.50 54.09 9.15
CA ARG A 381 -34.19 55.10 8.12
C ARG A 381 -35.14 56.30 8.17
N ARG A 382 -36.43 56.09 8.40
CA ARG A 382 -37.41 57.17 8.57
C ARG A 382 -37.10 57.99 9.82
N GLU A 383 -36.80 57.34 10.94
CA GLU A 383 -36.41 57.99 12.19
C GLU A 383 -35.09 58.78 12.05
N ALA A 384 -34.10 58.24 11.34
CA ALA A 384 -32.86 58.93 11.03
C ALA A 384 -33.08 60.17 10.14
N SER A 385 -33.96 60.08 9.13
CA SER A 385 -34.33 61.23 8.28
C SER A 385 -35.17 62.28 9.03
N GLY A 386 -36.02 61.85 9.97
CA GLY A 386 -36.78 62.73 10.85
C GLY A 386 -35.87 63.49 11.81
N SER A 387 -34.86 62.80 12.37
CA SER A 387 -33.83 63.39 13.22
C SER A 387 -32.96 64.40 12.46
N SER A 388 -32.54 64.09 11.23
CA SER A 388 -31.76 65.04 10.42
C SER A 388 -32.56 66.29 10.06
N THR A 389 -33.85 66.14 9.74
CA THR A 389 -34.75 67.26 9.44
C THR A 389 -35.04 68.10 10.68
N ALA A 390 -35.23 67.47 11.84
CA ALA A 390 -35.42 68.15 13.12
C ALA A 390 -34.16 68.93 13.54
N ASN A 391 -32.97 68.36 13.34
CA ASN A 391 -31.70 69.06 13.60
C ASN A 391 -31.50 70.25 12.65
N ALA A 392 -31.82 70.10 11.37
CA ALA A 392 -31.77 71.20 10.40
C ALA A 392 -32.72 72.36 10.77
N LEU A 393 -33.94 72.06 11.23
CA LEU A 393 -34.90 73.07 11.72
C LEU A 393 -34.44 73.73 13.02
N ARG A 394 -33.75 72.99 13.89
CA ARG A 394 -33.16 73.53 15.12
C ARG A 394 -32.04 74.52 14.79
N ASP A 395 -31.14 74.17 13.88
CA ASP A 395 -30.03 75.05 13.45
C ASP A 395 -30.50 76.33 12.75
N ILE A 396 -31.63 76.28 12.04
CA ILE A 396 -32.28 77.49 11.48
C ILE A 396 -32.79 78.37 12.63
N ARG A 397 -33.51 77.80 13.59
CA ARG A 397 -34.02 78.54 14.76
C ARG A 397 -32.89 79.14 15.61
N THR A 398 -31.78 78.43 15.79
CA THR A 398 -30.62 78.94 16.53
C THR A 398 -29.95 80.10 15.80
N ARG A 399 -29.87 80.05 14.46
CA ARG A 399 -29.38 81.17 13.64
C ARG A 399 -30.28 82.40 13.71
N ASP A 400 -31.60 82.22 13.64
CA ASP A 400 -32.56 83.33 13.76
C ASP A 400 -32.49 83.98 15.15
N LEU A 401 -32.33 83.19 16.22
CA LEU A 401 -32.14 83.70 17.58
C LEU A 401 -30.83 84.48 17.75
N MET A 402 -29.74 84.06 17.09
CA MET A 402 -28.48 84.80 17.13
C MET A 402 -28.54 86.10 16.32
N GLN A 403 -29.29 86.15 15.20
CA GLN A 403 -29.49 87.40 14.44
C GLN A 403 -30.36 88.42 15.20
N HIS A 404 -31.29 87.98 16.04
CA HIS A 404 -32.09 88.87 16.88
C HIS A 404 -31.37 89.38 18.13
N GLN A 405 -30.34 88.68 18.63
CA GLN A 405 -29.51 89.17 19.75
C GLN A 405 -28.51 90.25 19.32
N THR A 406 -28.08 90.29 18.06
CA THR A 406 -27.16 91.32 17.54
C THR A 406 -27.82 92.68 17.25
N LEU A 407 -29.16 92.79 17.31
CA LEU A 407 -29.88 94.05 17.07
C LEU A 407 -30.36 94.76 18.37
N GLY A 408 -29.99 94.23 19.55
CA GLY A 408 -30.38 94.79 20.85
C GLY A 408 -29.22 95.32 21.69
N SER A 409 -28.05 95.54 21.09
CA SER A 409 -26.86 96.06 21.78
C SER A 409 -26.28 97.23 20.99
N ASP A 410 -27.01 98.34 20.93
CA ASP A 410 -26.49 99.69 20.64
C ASP A 410 -26.92 100.63 21.76
#